data_AF-A0A0C1CFR8-F1
#
_entry.id   AF-A0A0C1CFR8-F1
#
_cell.length_a   1.000
_cell.length_b   1.000
_cell.length_c   1.000
_cell.angle_alpha   90.00
_cell.angle_beta   90.00
_cell.angle_gamma   90.00
#
_symmetry.space_group_name_H-M   'P 1'
#
loop_
_entity.id
_entity.type
_entity.pdbx_description
1 polymer ?
#
loop_
_entity_poly.entity_id
_entity_poly.type
_entity_poly.pdbx_seq_one_letter_code
_entity_poly.pdbx_strand_id
1 'polypeptide(L)' 'MHLKNKSMEQYVNTREAMVILGIRSQTTIGKYETDGKIKVYRPFSNRKRYKVSELLKIQCKK' A
#
# COMPACT_ATOMS: atom_id res chain seq x y z
N MET A 1 19.69 -9.85 -23.32
CA MET A 1 19.82 -9.23 -21.98
C MET A 1 18.51 -9.44 -21.24
N HIS A 2 18.50 -10.22 -20.15
CA HIS A 2 17.29 -10.39 -19.34
C HIS A 2 17.04 -9.10 -18.55
N LEU A 3 16.21 -8.23 -19.09
CA LEU A 3 15.59 -7.14 -18.33
C LEU A 3 14.69 -7.81 -17.29
N LYS A 4 15.25 -8.13 -16.13
CA LYS A 4 14.46 -8.32 -14.91
C LYS A 4 13.62 -7.06 -14.82
N ASN A 5 12.31 -7.18 -15.01
CA ASN A 5 11.37 -6.11 -14.74
C ASN A 5 11.70 -5.58 -13.35
N LYS A 6 12.43 -4.46 -13.29
CA LYS A 6 12.47 -3.59 -12.12
C LYS A 6 11.02 -3.16 -12.02
N SER A 7 10.22 -3.92 -11.29
CA SER A 7 8.93 -3.45 -10.82
C SER A 7 9.28 -2.17 -10.09
N MET A 8 9.00 -1.02 -10.72
CA MET A 8 9.03 0.26 -10.04
C MET A 8 8.13 0.05 -8.84
N GLU A 9 8.71 -0.12 -7.64
CA GLU A 9 7.92 -0.23 -6.43
C GLU A 9 7.21 1.10 -6.28
N GLN A 10 5.97 1.13 -6.71
CA GLN A 10 5.15 2.32 -6.68
C GLN A 10 4.66 2.50 -5.25
N TYR A 11 5.02 3.64 -4.68
CA TYR A 11 4.60 4.04 -3.35
C TYR A 11 3.47 5.05 -3.46
N VAL A 12 2.34 4.72 -2.85
CA VAL A 12 1.14 5.56 -2.85
C VAL A 12 0.89 6.16 -1.47
N ASN A 13 0.16 7.27 -1.41
CA ASN A 13 -0.28 7.86 -0.13
C ASN A 13 -1.50 7.11 0.45
N THR A 14 -1.94 7.51 1.64
CA THR A 14 -3.10 6.89 2.32
C THR A 14 -4.38 6.96 1.50
N ARG A 15 -4.65 8.08 0.83
CA ARG A 15 -5.88 8.27 0.04
C ARG A 15 -5.90 7.35 -1.18
N GLU A 16 -4.77 7.25 -1.88
CA GLU A 16 -4.60 6.33 -3.00
C GLU A 16 -4.68 4.86 -2.55
N ALA A 17 -4.05 4.52 -1.42
CA ALA A 17 -4.13 3.19 -0.84
C ALA A 17 -5.56 2.79 -0.48
N MET A 18 -6.35 3.73 0.06
CA MET A 18 -7.78 3.54 0.32
C MET A 18 -8.57 3.25 -0.96
N VAL A 19 -8.30 3.98 -2.05
CA VAL A 19 -8.95 3.73 -3.34
C VAL A 19 -8.62 2.34 -3.87
N ILE A 20 -7.34 1.92 -3.83
CA ILE A 20 -6.91 0.59 -4.28
C ILE A 20 -7.57 -0.53 -3.48
N LEU A 21 -7.65 -0.38 -2.15
CA LEU A 21 -8.27 -1.37 -1.27
C LEU A 21 -9.81 -1.30 -1.25
N GLY A 22 -10.42 -0.32 -1.93
CA GLY A 22 -11.87 -0.08 -1.86
C GLY A 22 -12.36 0.33 -0.47
N ILE A 23 -11.51 0.96 0.34
CA ILE A 23 -11.81 1.40 1.70
C ILE A 23 -12.30 2.84 1.68
N ARG A 24 -13.47 3.09 2.28
CA ARG A 24 -14.07 4.43 2.34
C ARG A 24 -13.67 5.24 3.58
N SER A 25 -13.29 4.57 4.66
CA SER A 25 -12.97 5.22 5.94
C SER A 25 -11.48 5.23 6.25
N GLN A 26 -10.97 6.40 6.66
CA GLN A 26 -9.61 6.54 7.14
C GLN A 26 -9.35 5.74 8.42
N THR A 27 -10.37 5.52 9.26
CA THR A 27 -10.24 4.70 10.46
C THR A 27 -10.02 3.22 10.12
N THR A 28 -10.62 2.73 9.02
CA THR A 28 -10.47 1.34 8.58
C THR A 28 -9.07 1.06 8.07
N ILE A 29 -8.48 1.97 7.28
CA ILE A 29 -7.07 1.81 6.86
C ILE A 29 -6.14 1.89 8.07
N GLY A 30 -6.40 2.79 9.02
CA GLY A 30 -5.67 2.85 10.29
C GLY A 30 -5.74 1.55 11.09
N LYS A 31 -6.91 0.91 11.16
CA LYS A 31 -7.06 -0.42 11.77
C LYS A 31 -6.23 -1.49 11.05
N TYR A 32 -6.16 -1.43 9.72
CA TYR A 32 -5.35 -2.39 8.96
C TYR A 32 -3.85 -2.17 9.20
N GLU A 33 -3.42 -0.93 9.45
CA GLU A 33 -2.04 -0.64 9.88
C GLU A 33 -1.77 -1.24 11.26
N THR A 34 -2.66 -1.01 12.24
CA THR A 34 -2.49 -1.52 13.62
C THR A 34 -2.58 -3.04 13.70
N ASP A 35 -3.44 -3.66 12.89
CA ASP A 35 -3.57 -5.11 12.79
C ASP A 35 -2.38 -5.76 12.05
N GLY A 36 -1.47 -4.97 11.46
CA GLY A 36 -0.36 -5.47 10.66
C GLY A 36 -0.76 -6.04 9.30
N LYS A 37 -2.01 -5.82 8.85
CA LYS A 37 -2.52 -6.28 7.55
C LYS A 37 -1.91 -5.51 6.38
N ILE A 38 -1.60 -4.22 6.58
CA ILE A 38 -0.88 -3.39 5.62
C ILE A 38 0.37 -2.82 6.27
N LYS A 39 1.47 -2.76 5.51
CA LYS A 39 2.72 -2.17 5.98
C LYS A 39 2.84 -0.72 5.51
N VAL A 40 3.22 0.14 6.45
CA VAL A 40 3.53 1.54 6.17
C VAL A 40 5.03 1.71 5.95
N TYR A 41 5.38 2.37 4.87
CA TYR A 41 6.74 2.72 4.49
C TYR A 41 6.95 4.23 4.59
N ARG A 42 8.21 4.64 4.83
CA ARG A 42 8.65 6.03 4.89
C ARG A 42 9.96 6.23 4.12
N PRO A 43 9.95 6.03 2.78
CA PRO A 43 11.19 5.93 2.01
C PRO A 43 11.92 7.27 1.77
N PHE A 44 11.20 8.39 1.73
CA PHE A 44 11.78 9.70 1.36
C PHE A 44 11.46 10.83 2.35
N SER A 45 10.62 10.57 3.35
CA SER A 45 10.14 11.56 4.32
C SER A 45 9.40 10.87 5.46
N ASN A 46 9.05 11.61 6.50
CA ASN A 46 8.15 11.16 7.56
C ASN A 46 6.69 10.96 7.11
N ARG A 47 6.37 11.15 5.82
CA ARG A 47 5.03 10.90 5.28
C ARG A 47 4.82 9.40 5.04
N LYS A 48 3.66 8.90 5.51
CA LYS A 48 3.24 7.51 5.30
C LYS A 48 3.07 7.21 3.82
N ARG A 49 3.61 6.07 3.38
CA ARG A 49 3.46 5.52 2.03
C ARG A 49 3.16 4.03 2.08
N TYR A 50 2.53 3.51 1.04
CA TYR A 50 2.16 2.11 0.91
C TYR A 50 2.66 1.56 -0.41
N LYS A 51 3.16 0.32 -0.42
CA LYS A 51 3.56 -0.35 -1.65
C LYS A 51 2.32 -0.85 -2.38
N VAL A 52 2.14 -0.43 -3.64
CA VAL A 52 1.02 -0.90 -4.47
C VAL A 52 0.99 -2.43 -4.57
N SER A 53 2.16 -3.07 -4.71
CA SER A 53 2.27 -4.53 -4.79
C SER A 53 1.73 -5.27 -3.56
N GLU A 54 1.85 -4.70 -2.36
CA GLU A 54 1.27 -5.29 -1.15
C GLU A 54 -0.22 -5.05 -1.05
N LEU A 55 -0.69 -3.85 -1.41
CA LEU A 55 -2.12 -3.52 -1.43
C LEU A 55 -2.89 -4.44 -2.40
N LEU A 56 -2.35 -4.69 -3.59
CA LEU A 56 -2.96 -5.59 -4.57
C LEU A 56 -3.03 -7.04 -4.07
N LYS A 57 -2.02 -7.53 -3.35
CA LYS A 57 -2.05 -8.89 -2.75
C LYS A 57 -3.20 -9.05 -1.74
N ILE A 58 -3.56 -7.97 -1.04
CA ILE A 58 -4.66 -7.98 -0.08
C ILE A 58 -6.00 -7.93 -0.80
N GLN A 59 -6.10 -7.13 -1.86
CA GLN A 59 -7.29 -7.05 -2.70
C GLN A 59 -7.63 -8.40 -3.35
N CYS A 60 -6.63 -9.13 -3.86
CA CYS A 60 -6.83 -10.43 -4.53
C CYS A 60 -7.22 -11.58 -3.59
N LYS A 61 -7.16 -11.41 -2.26
CA LYS A 61 -7.57 -12.43 -1.28
C LYS A 61 -9.06 -12.38 -0.92
N LYS A 62 -9.83 -11.54 -1.62
CA LYS A 62 -11.27 -11.34 -1.42
C LYS A 62 -12.06 -12.07 -2.49
#